data_AF-A0A9E4AQX5-F1
#
_entry.id   AF-A0A9E4AQX5-F1
#
_cell.length_a   1.000
_cell.length_b   1.000
_cell.length_c   1.000
_cell.angle_alpha   90.00
_cell.angle_beta   90.00
_cell.angle_gamma   90.00
#
_symmetry.space_group_name_H-M   'P 1'
#
loop_
_entity.id
_entity.type
_entity.pdbx_description
1 polymer ?
#
loop_
_entity_poly.entity_id
_entity_poly.type
_entity_poly.pdbx_seq_one_letter_code
_entity_poly.pdbx_strand_id
1 'polypeptide(L)'
;MKAINCLLAALLIGLAYFVRFDTLLVVALLTTSVLTLLTLFPSVRAMLIRSYALINTLMMFFYFYRFFSAVPLLDHRWYVQIDYLPIWVVLIGAFASMHVLADNSCCLKREYENPERLALPRFWVNSRERHA
;
A
#
# COMPACT_ATOMS: atom_id res chain seq x y z
N MET A 1 7.52 5.63 -11.85
CA MET A 1 6.54 5.24 -10.83
C MET A 1 5.28 4.63 -11.45
N LYS A 2 4.55 5.30 -12.36
CA LYS A 2 3.32 4.75 -12.98
C LYS A 2 3.43 3.32 -13.55
N ALA A 3 4.50 3.00 -14.28
CA ALA A 3 4.71 1.65 -14.83
C ALA A 3 4.92 0.58 -13.74
N ILE A 4 5.64 0.93 -12.65
CA ILE A 4 5.88 0.04 -11.51
C ILE A 4 4.54 -0.24 -10.80
N ASN A 5 3.73 0.79 -10.55
CA ASN A 5 2.44 0.64 -9.87
C ASN A 5 1.47 -0.21 -10.70
N CYS A 6 1.50 -0.09 -12.03
CA CYS A 6 0.70 -0.93 -12.93
C CYS A 6 1.15 -2.41 -12.86
N LEU A 7 2.46 -2.65 -12.92
CA LEU A 7 3.03 -4.00 -12.81
C LEU A 7 2.75 -4.63 -11.44
N LEU A 8 2.83 -3.84 -10.37
CA LEU A 8 2.54 -4.27 -9.00
C LEU A 8 1.05 -4.61 -8.84
N ALA A 9 0.14 -3.79 -9.38
CA ALA A 9 -1.30 -4.07 -9.38
C ALA A 9 -1.63 -5.37 -10.15
N ALA A 10 -1.02 -5.55 -11.33
CA ALA A 10 -1.20 -6.77 -12.14
C ALA A 10 -0.66 -8.02 -11.41
N LEU A 11 0.50 -7.91 -10.76
CA LEU A 11 1.08 -8.97 -9.95
C LEU A 11 0.13 -9.37 -8.82
N LEU A 12 -0.39 -8.41 -8.05
CA LEU A 12 -1.30 -8.68 -6.93
C LEU A 12 -2.60 -9.36 -7.38
N ILE A 13 -3.14 -8.97 -8.54
CA ILE A 13 -4.33 -9.64 -9.13
C ILE A 13 -4.00 -11.08 -9.53
N GLY A 14 -2.83 -11.30 -10.16
CA GLY A 14 -2.36 -12.63 -10.52
C GLY A 14 -2.19 -13.54 -9.30
N LEU A 15 -1.63 -13.01 -8.20
CA LEU A 15 -1.48 -13.74 -6.95
C LEU A 15 -2.84 -14.03 -6.29
N ALA A 16 -3.79 -13.10 -6.35
CA ALA A 16 -5.14 -13.31 -5.85
C ALA A 16 -5.86 -14.46 -6.57
N TYR A 17 -5.64 -14.62 -7.88
CA TYR A 17 -6.16 -15.76 -8.64
C TYR A 17 -5.56 -17.09 -8.17
N PHE A 18 -4.26 -17.11 -7.85
CA PHE A 18 -3.56 -18.32 -7.41
C PHE A 18 -3.99 -18.77 -6.00
N VAL A 19 -4.22 -17.83 -5.07
CA VAL A 19 -4.58 -18.11 -3.68
C VAL A 19 -6.10 -18.06 -3.44
N ARG A 20 -6.90 -18.38 -4.47
CA ARG A 20 -8.37 -18.23 -4.48
C ARG A 20 -9.13 -18.89 -3.32
N PHE A 21 -8.52 -19.86 -2.65
CA PHE A 21 -9.13 -20.60 -1.54
C PHE A 21 -9.09 -19.84 -0.20
N ASP A 22 -8.22 -18.84 -0.06
CA ASP A 22 -8.14 -17.98 1.13
C ASP A 22 -8.84 -16.65 0.87
N THR A 23 -10.14 -16.61 1.16
CA THR A 23 -11.00 -15.45 0.85
C THR A 23 -10.50 -14.16 1.48
N LEU A 24 -9.97 -14.20 2.71
CA LEU A 24 -9.48 -13.00 3.39
C LEU A 24 -8.22 -12.46 2.71
N LEU A 25 -7.30 -13.34 2.33
CA LEU A 25 -6.08 -12.94 1.63
C LEU A 25 -6.39 -12.39 0.23
N VAL A 26 -7.33 -13.01 -0.49
CA VAL A 26 -7.80 -12.52 -1.80
C VAL A 26 -8.37 -11.11 -1.67
N VAL A 27 -9.24 -10.87 -0.69
CA VAL A 27 -9.83 -9.54 -0.45
C VAL A 27 -8.74 -8.51 -0.13
N ALA A 28 -7.76 -8.86 0.71
CA ALA A 28 -6.64 -7.98 1.01
C ALA A 28 -5.83 -7.65 -0.26
N LEU A 29 -5.50 -8.64 -1.08
CA LEU A 29 -4.72 -8.46 -2.31
C LEU A 29 -5.45 -7.59 -3.33
N LEU A 30 -6.75 -7.82 -3.53
CA LEU A 30 -7.57 -7.00 -4.42
C LEU A 30 -7.68 -5.57 -3.90
N THR A 31 -7.84 -5.39 -2.59
CA THR A 31 -7.89 -4.06 -1.97
C THR A 31 -6.57 -3.31 -2.19
N THR A 32 -5.43 -3.96 -1.91
CA THR A 32 -4.09 -3.38 -2.17
C THR A 32 -3.89 -3.09 -3.65
N SER A 33 -4.36 -3.94 -4.56
CA SER A 33 -4.25 -3.71 -6.00
C SER A 33 -5.06 -2.49 -6.45
N VAL A 34 -6.30 -2.35 -5.97
CA VAL A 34 -7.14 -1.17 -6.24
C VAL A 34 -6.50 0.09 -5.68
N LEU A 35 -5.99 0.06 -4.43
CA LEU A 35 -5.26 1.18 -3.82
C LEU A 35 -4.03 1.56 -4.65
N THR A 36 -3.29 0.57 -5.16
CA THR A 36 -2.14 0.78 -6.05
C THR A 36 -2.57 1.45 -7.35
N LEU A 37 -3.67 1.03 -7.97
CA LEU A 37 -4.20 1.64 -9.19
C LEU A 37 -4.65 3.08 -8.97
N LEU A 38 -5.25 3.36 -7.81
CA LEU A 38 -5.68 4.71 -7.46
C LEU A 38 -4.51 5.70 -7.39
N THR A 39 -3.30 5.26 -7.06
CA THR A 39 -2.09 6.11 -7.08
C THR A 39 -1.72 6.63 -8.48
N LEU A 40 -2.21 6.00 -9.56
CA LEU A 40 -1.96 6.47 -10.92
C LEU A 40 -2.74 7.76 -11.27
N PHE A 41 -3.82 8.05 -10.55
CA PHE A 41 -4.68 9.22 -10.81
C PHE A 41 -4.14 10.44 -10.06
N PRO A 42 -3.68 11.49 -10.77
CA PRO A 42 -3.08 12.67 -10.15
C PRO A 42 -4.09 13.66 -9.53
N SER A 43 -5.40 13.37 -9.58
CA SER A 43 -6.50 14.27 -9.18
C SER A 43 -7.24 13.81 -7.92
N VAL A 44 -6.62 12.95 -7.10
CA VAL A 44 -7.24 12.47 -5.87
C VAL A 44 -7.13 13.56 -4.80
N ARG A 45 -8.27 13.98 -4.25
CA ARG A 45 -8.35 14.99 -3.18
C ARG A 45 -7.49 14.56 -1.97
N ALA A 46 -6.77 15.49 -1.33
CA ALA A 46 -5.96 15.24 -0.14
C ALA A 46 -6.65 14.39 0.96
N MET A 47 -7.96 14.60 1.16
CA MET A 47 -8.73 13.85 2.16
C MET A 47 -8.84 12.35 1.82
N LEU A 48 -8.96 12.01 0.54
CA LEU A 48 -9.03 10.64 0.06
C LEU A 48 -7.67 9.93 0.19
N ILE A 49 -6.56 10.65 -0.05
CA ILE A 49 -5.20 10.11 0.12
C ILE A 49 -5.00 9.65 1.57
N ARG A 50 -5.49 10.41 2.56
CA ARG A 50 -5.41 10.04 3.98
C ARG A 50 -6.19 8.78 4.31
N SER A 51 -7.42 8.65 3.82
CA SER A 51 -8.21 7.42 4.01
C SER A 51 -7.55 6.21 3.33
N TYR A 52 -6.99 6.39 2.14
CA TYR A 52 -6.28 5.32 1.43
C TYR A 52 -5.02 4.88 2.15
N ALA A 53 -4.25 5.82 2.70
CA ALA A 53 -3.08 5.50 3.52
C ALA A 53 -3.48 4.69 4.76
N LEU A 54 -4.58 5.04 5.44
CA LEU A 54 -5.07 4.31 6.60
C LEU A 54 -5.48 2.88 6.25
N ILE A 55 -6.27 2.70 5.17
CA ILE A 55 -6.69 1.37 4.70
C ILE A 55 -5.47 0.54 4.29
N ASN A 56 -4.54 1.12 3.54
CA ASN A 56 -3.33 0.42 3.09
C ASN A 56 -2.42 0.04 4.27
N THR A 57 -2.37 0.87 5.31
CA THR A 57 -1.65 0.56 6.56
C THR A 57 -2.29 -0.63 7.27
N LEU A 58 -3.63 -0.67 7.36
CA LEU A 58 -4.35 -1.81 7.93
C LEU A 58 -4.08 -3.09 7.15
N MET A 59 -4.08 -3.03 5.81
CA MET A 59 -3.73 -4.18 4.95
C MET A 59 -2.28 -4.63 5.19
N MET A 60 -1.34 -3.70 5.31
CA MET A 60 0.05 -4.00 5.63
C MET A 60 0.18 -4.77 6.96
N PHE A 61 -0.51 -4.31 8.01
CA PHE A 61 -0.53 -5.02 9.30
C PHE A 61 -1.19 -6.40 9.20
N PHE A 62 -2.26 -6.53 8.43
CA PHE A 62 -2.90 -7.81 8.16
C PHE A 62 -1.91 -8.81 7.52
N TYR A 63 -1.15 -8.39 6.50
CA TYR A 63 -0.14 -9.25 5.89
C TYR A 63 0.94 -9.66 6.90
N PHE A 64 1.48 -8.71 7.68
CA PHE A 64 2.48 -9.06 8.71
C PHE A 64 1.94 -10.01 9.77
N TYR A 65 0.72 -9.77 10.25
CA TYR A 65 0.07 -10.66 11.20
C TYR A 65 -0.05 -12.08 10.65
N ARG A 66 -0.53 -12.23 9.40
CA ARG A 66 -0.62 -13.54 8.73
C ARG A 66 0.75 -14.20 8.63
N PHE A 67 1.78 -13.46 8.24
CA PHE A 67 3.15 -13.98 8.16
C PHE A 67 3.64 -14.46 9.54
N PHE A 68 3.64 -13.61 10.56
CA PHE A 68 4.14 -13.97 11.90
C PHE A 68 3.31 -15.07 12.56
N SER A 69 2.02 -15.19 12.26
CA SER A 69 1.20 -16.32 12.72
C SER A 69 1.59 -17.66 12.05
N ALA A 70 2.09 -17.61 10.82
CA ALA A 70 2.54 -18.79 10.08
C ALA A 70 3.98 -19.20 10.42
N VAL A 71 4.86 -18.24 10.74
CA VAL A 71 6.28 -18.47 11.08
C VAL A 71 6.54 -19.62 12.08
N PRO A 72 5.83 -19.75 13.22
CA PRO A 72 6.10 -20.83 14.17
C PRO A 72 5.74 -22.23 13.64
N LEU A 73 4.96 -22.31 12.55
CA LEU A 73 4.52 -23.57 11.92
C LEU A 73 5.39 -23.96 10.72
N LEU A 74 6.39 -23.13 10.37
CA LEU A 74 7.21 -23.33 9.18
C LEU A 74 8.35 -24.31 9.42
N ASP A 75 8.52 -25.24 8.47
CA ASP A 75 9.72 -26.06 8.38
C ASP A 75 10.97 -25.22 8.09
N HIS A 76 12.15 -25.70 8.49
CA HIS A 76 13.42 -25.01 8.24
C HIS A 76 13.72 -24.69 6.76
N ARG A 77 13.07 -25.37 5.81
CA ARG A 77 13.27 -25.19 4.35
C ARG A 77 12.06 -24.56 3.65
N TRP A 78 11.18 -23.90 4.41
CA TRP A 78 9.92 -23.36 3.89
C TRP A 78 10.09 -22.43 2.68
N TYR A 79 11.20 -21.69 2.62
CA TYR A 79 11.50 -20.73 1.56
C TYR A 79 11.87 -21.38 0.21
N VAL A 80 12.16 -22.68 0.18
CA VAL A 80 12.52 -23.42 -1.06
C VAL A 80 11.33 -24.19 -1.62
N GLN A 81 10.36 -24.55 -0.76
CA GLN A 81 9.26 -25.43 -1.14
C GLN A 81 8.08 -24.62 -1.69
N ILE A 82 7.49 -25.11 -2.78
CA ILE A 82 6.34 -24.48 -3.46
C ILE A 82 5.08 -24.54 -2.59
N ASP A 83 4.98 -25.51 -1.67
CA ASP A 83 3.81 -25.68 -0.80
C ASP A 83 3.58 -24.47 0.14
N TYR A 84 4.62 -23.66 0.38
CA TYR A 84 4.54 -22.44 1.17
C TYR A 84 4.31 -21.16 0.34
N LEU A 85 3.86 -21.30 -0.91
CA LEU A 85 3.53 -20.17 -1.78
C LEU A 85 2.56 -19.15 -1.15
N PRO A 86 1.54 -19.53 -0.35
CA PRO A 86 0.71 -18.54 0.35
C PRO A 86 1.51 -17.57 1.24
N ILE A 87 2.62 -18.03 1.84
CA ILE A 87 3.47 -17.21 2.71
C ILE A 87 4.27 -16.21 1.88
N TRP A 88 4.78 -16.65 0.72
CA TRP A 88 5.38 -15.75 -0.26
C TRP A 88 4.40 -14.67 -0.73
N VAL A 89 3.14 -15.04 -0.98
CA VAL A 89 2.10 -14.08 -1.39
C VAL A 89 1.84 -13.04 -0.30
N VAL A 90 1.75 -13.46 0.96
CA VAL A 90 1.61 -12.55 2.09
C VAL A 90 2.80 -11.59 2.18
N LEU A 91 4.04 -12.08 1.99
CA LEU A 91 5.24 -11.26 2.03
C LEU A 91 5.25 -10.23 0.90
N ILE A 92 4.93 -10.65 -0.33
CA ILE A 92 4.83 -9.77 -1.51
C ILE A 92 3.74 -8.71 -1.27
N GLY A 93 2.59 -9.08 -0.71
CA GLY A 93 1.51 -8.15 -0.35
C GLY A 93 1.94 -7.10 0.67
N ALA A 94 2.72 -7.49 1.68
CA ALA A 94 3.26 -6.56 2.68
C ALA A 94 4.19 -5.52 2.04
N PHE A 95 5.16 -5.96 1.22
CA PHE A 95 6.10 -5.07 0.53
C PHE A 95 5.40 -4.18 -0.51
N ALA A 96 4.43 -4.71 -1.23
CA ALA A 96 3.59 -3.94 -2.13
C ALA A 96 2.85 -2.81 -1.39
N SER A 97 2.28 -3.12 -0.22
CA SER A 97 1.60 -2.13 0.61
C SER A 97 2.57 -1.04 1.10
N MET A 98 3.81 -1.39 1.49
CA MET A 98 4.83 -0.39 1.83
C MET A 98 5.13 0.57 0.68
N HIS A 99 5.27 0.05 -0.55
CA HIS A 99 5.53 0.87 -1.73
C HIS A 99 4.39 1.87 -1.98
N VAL A 100 3.14 1.41 -1.93
CA VAL A 100 1.95 2.28 -2.09
C VAL A 100 1.91 3.37 -1.01
N LEU A 101 2.31 3.05 0.22
CA LEU A 101 2.34 4.00 1.32
C LEU A 101 3.42 5.08 1.12
N ALA A 102 4.59 4.69 0.61
CA ALA A 102 5.67 5.61 0.27
C ALA A 102 5.24 6.58 -0.84
N ASP A 103 4.61 6.07 -1.90
CA ASP A 103 4.10 6.89 -3.00
C ASP A 103 3.02 7.88 -2.52
N ASN A 104 2.07 7.42 -1.72
CA ASN A 104 1.04 8.28 -1.13
C ASN A 104 1.64 9.37 -0.23
N SER A 105 2.69 9.04 0.54
CA SER A 105 3.39 10.00 1.40
C SER A 105 4.10 11.07 0.57
N CYS A 106 4.74 10.69 -0.53
CA CYS A 106 5.36 11.61 -1.48
C CYS A 106 4.33 12.54 -2.14
N CYS A 107 3.18 11.99 -2.56
CA CYS A 107 2.08 12.77 -3.11
C CYS A 107 1.54 13.80 -2.10
N LEU A 108 1.31 13.39 -0.85
CA LEU A 108 0.81 14.27 0.20
C LEU A 108 1.81 15.38 0.53
N LYS A 109 3.11 15.06 0.57
CA LYS A 109 4.18 16.04 0.79
C LYS A 109 4.20 17.09 -0.32
N ARG A 110 4.09 16.65 -1.59
CA ARG A 110 4.04 17.55 -2.75
C ARG A 110 2.82 18.46 -2.75
N GLU A 111 1.67 17.96 -2.27
CA GLU A 111 0.46 18.78 -2.10
C GLU A 111 0.65 19.84 -1.01
N TYR A 112 1.32 19.49 0.09
CA TYR A 112 1.63 20.43 1.18
C TYR A 112 2.66 21.51 0.82
N GLU A 113 3.59 21.20 -0.09
CA GLU A 113 4.60 22.15 -0.60
C GLU A 113 4.04 23.10 -1.68
N ASN A 114 2.88 22.79 -2.26
CA ASN A 114 2.24 23.65 -3.27
C ASN A 114 0.81 24.05 -2.84
N PRO A 115 0.70 24.92 -1.81
CA PRO A 115 -0.57 25.28 -1.21
C PRO A 115 -1.51 26.04 -2.15
N GLU A 116 -1.07 26.55 -3.30
CA GLU A 116 -1.97 27.24 -4.25
C GLU A 116 -3.06 26.32 -4.82
N ARG A 117 -2.86 24.98 -4.79
CA ARG A 117 -3.88 23.99 -5.22
C ARG A 117 -4.82 23.55 -4.10
N LEU A 118 -4.43 23.76 -2.86
CA LEU A 118 -5.25 23.48 -1.70
C LEU A 118 -5.89 24.80 -1.29
N ALA A 119 -7.22 24.89 -1.21
CA ALA A 119 -7.90 26.03 -0.61
C ALA A 119 -7.65 26.10 0.92
N LEU A 120 -6.38 26.02 1.35
CA LEU A 120 -5.96 26.16 2.71
C LEU A 120 -5.91 27.67 3.03
N PRO A 121 -6.50 28.11 4.16
CA PRO A 121 -6.43 29.49 4.56
C PRO A 121 -4.97 29.90 4.78
N ARG A 122 -4.59 31.07 4.23
CA ARG A 122 -3.23 31.68 4.28
C ARG A 122 -2.56 31.69 5.66
N PHE A 123 -3.32 31.49 6.73
CA PHE A 123 -2.84 31.46 8.10
C PHE A 123 -1.70 30.46 8.33
N TRP A 124 -1.73 29.28 7.70
CA TRP A 124 -0.70 28.25 7.87
C TRP A 124 0.58 28.49 7.06
N VAL A 125 0.53 29.39 6.06
CA VAL A 125 1.71 29.76 5.26
C VAL A 125 2.59 30.73 6.07
N ASN A 126 1.97 31.71 6.74
CA ASN A 126 2.68 32.72 7.54
C ASN A 126 3.28 32.22 8.86
N SER A 127 2.99 30.98 9.31
CA SER A 127 3.64 30.43 10.50
C SER A 127 4.99 29.79 10.18
N ARG A 128 5.25 29.43 8.92
CA ARG A 128 6.51 28.79 8.51
C ARG A 128 7.61 29.82 8.21
N GLU A 129 7.25 30.97 7.67
CA GLU A 129 8.18 32.09 7.45
C GLU A 129 8.65 32.76 8.76
N ARG A 130 7.94 32.55 9.87
CA ARG A 130 8.34 33.10 11.19
C ARG A 130 9.36 32.24 11.95
N HIS A 131 9.72 31.08 11.42
CA HIS A 131 10.65 30.14 12.04
C HIS A 131 11.81 29.72 11.12
N ALA A 132 12.00 30.40 9.99
CA ALA A 132 13.19 30.35 9.15
C ALA A 132 14.01 31.62 9.35
#